data_AF-A0A1T5ISC2-F1
#
_entry.id   AF-A0A1T5ISC2-F1
#
_cell.length_a   1.000
_cell.length_b   1.000
_cell.length_c   1.000
_cell.angle_alpha   90.00
_cell.angle_beta   90.00
_cell.angle_gamma   90.00
#
_symmetry.space_group_name_H-M   'P 1'
#
loop_
_entity.id
_entity.type
_entity.pdbx_description
1 polymer ?
#
loop_
_entity_poly.entity_id
_entity_poly.type
_entity_poly.pdbx_seq_one_letter_code
_entity_poly.pdbx_strand_id
1 'polypeptide(L)'
;MNNLLIVLIISSIVLAGFIGWLLNLCNIRGEERAIKDFCNHSLTLLKESKKNKYSQETLTYIVSNYNYISKIIPEHYPHMPVYSLGLAIRDGKEYEIESNVNQIQIDTVSSIAEHERQFKKQCKGWWNIFDHFFRGVGLLLRIVFGYPIQMIKPDFSFHSKGWNTFIVIVGLIGSVASILSLIIK
;
A
#
# COMPACT_ATOMS: atom_id res chain seq x y z
N MET A 1 17.53 -18.18 33.82
CA MET A 1 17.74 -17.05 32.88
C MET A 1 16.72 -17.06 31.73
N ASN A 2 15.44 -17.41 31.98
CA ASN A 2 14.52 -17.80 30.90
C ASN A 2 13.29 -16.90 30.74
N ASN A 3 12.58 -16.53 31.82
CA ASN A 3 11.28 -15.87 31.66
C ASN A 3 11.41 -14.40 31.23
N LEU A 4 12.38 -13.68 31.79
CA LEU A 4 12.60 -12.27 31.47
C LEU A 4 13.04 -12.07 30.01
N LEU A 5 13.85 -13.00 29.49
CA LEU A 5 14.32 -12.97 28.10
C LEU A 5 13.18 -13.28 27.12
N ILE A 6 12.33 -14.27 27.43
CA ILE A 6 11.12 -14.58 26.64
C ILE A 6 10.15 -13.39 26.62
N VAL A 7 9.92 -12.75 27.77
CA VAL A 7 9.06 -11.56 27.86
C VAL A 7 9.61 -10.40 27.02
N LEU A 8 10.94 -10.20 27.02
CA LEU A 8 11.59 -9.18 26.19
C LEU A 8 11.43 -9.47 24.69
N ILE A 9 11.61 -10.72 24.26
CA ILE A 9 11.41 -11.13 22.85
C ILE A 9 9.97 -10.87 22.42
N ILE A 10 8.98 -11.35 23.18
CA ILE A 10 7.56 -11.16 22.84
C ILE A 10 7.22 -9.66 22.79
N SER A 11 7.68 -8.88 23.76
CA SER A 11 7.45 -7.43 23.80
C SER A 11 8.05 -6.72 22.59
N SER A 12 9.26 -7.12 22.15
CA SER A 12 9.90 -6.56 20.95
C SER A 12 9.13 -6.85 19.66
N ILE A 13 8.55 -8.05 19.54
CA ILE A 13 7.72 -8.44 18.39
C ILE A 13 6.44 -7.60 18.35
N VAL A 14 5.77 -7.44 19.50
CA VAL A 14 4.57 -6.60 19.60
C VAL A 14 4.89 -5.15 19.24
N LEU A 15 6.02 -4.61 19.73
CA LEU A 15 6.45 -3.26 19.39
C LEU A 15 6.73 -3.10 17.89
N ALA A 16 7.40 -4.08 17.26
CA ALA A 16 7.62 -4.08 15.82
C ALA A 16 6.30 -4.09 15.03
N GLY A 17 5.30 -4.85 15.49
CA GLY A 17 3.95 -4.85 14.93
C GLY A 17 3.22 -3.51 15.06
N PHE A 18 3.37 -2.84 16.21
CA PHE A 18 2.84 -1.50 16.43
C PHE A 18 3.48 -0.47 15.48
N ILE A 19 4.80 -0.51 15.31
CA ILE A 19 5.52 0.34 14.34
C ILE A 19 5.01 0.05 12.92
N GLY A 20 4.89 -1.23 12.54
CA GLY A 20 4.35 -1.63 11.24
C GLY A 20 2.93 -1.11 10.99
N TRP A 21 2.08 -1.12 12.01
CA TRP A 21 0.75 -0.52 11.94
C TRP A 21 0.79 0.99 11.70
N LEU A 22 1.64 1.73 12.43
CA LEU A 22 1.82 3.18 12.23
C LEU A 22 2.28 3.49 10.81
N LEU A 23 3.28 2.75 10.31
CA LEU A 23 3.77 2.89 8.94
C LEU A 23 2.66 2.64 7.92
N ASN A 24 1.82 1.64 8.16
CA ASN A 24 0.70 1.33 7.25
C ASN A 24 -0.37 2.45 7.25
N LEU A 25 -0.68 3.04 8.41
CA LEU A 25 -1.57 4.20 8.49
C LEU A 25 -1.00 5.42 7.75
N CYS A 26 0.30 5.66 7.90
CA CYS A 26 1.00 6.70 7.16
C CYS A 26 0.97 6.43 5.65
N ASN A 27 1.16 5.17 5.23
CA ASN A 27 1.12 4.78 3.83
C ASN A 27 -0.27 5.04 3.22
N ILE A 28 -1.35 4.64 3.87
CA ILE A 28 -2.73 4.89 3.39
C ILE A 28 -2.97 6.39 3.18
N ARG A 29 -2.55 7.23 4.14
CA ARG A 29 -2.68 8.70 4.01
C ARG A 29 -1.77 9.28 2.94
N GLY A 30 -0.59 8.70 2.76
CA GLY A 30 0.37 9.08 1.71
C GLY A 30 -0.18 8.78 0.32
N GLU A 31 -0.72 7.58 0.11
CA GLU A 31 -1.38 7.15 -1.12
C GLU A 31 -2.60 8.03 -1.43
N GLU A 32 -3.45 8.30 -0.44
CA GLU A 32 -4.60 9.22 -0.61
C GLU A 32 -4.16 10.63 -1.06
N ARG A 33 -3.06 11.15 -0.47
CA ARG A 33 -2.51 12.45 -0.86
C ARG A 33 -1.95 12.42 -2.28
N ALA A 34 -1.18 11.39 -2.63
CA ALA A 34 -0.61 11.24 -3.96
C ALA A 34 -1.70 11.16 -5.05
N ILE A 35 -2.79 10.45 -4.77
CA ILE A 35 -3.96 10.36 -5.67
C ILE A 35 -4.62 11.74 -5.85
N LYS A 36 -4.84 12.48 -4.76
CA LYS A 36 -5.40 13.84 -4.81
C LYS A 36 -4.50 14.80 -5.60
N ASP A 37 -3.20 14.76 -5.35
CA ASP A 37 -2.23 15.60 -6.04
C ASP A 37 -2.19 15.28 -7.54
N PHE A 38 -2.23 14.00 -7.91
CA PHE A 38 -2.29 13.59 -9.31
C PHE A 38 -3.59 14.03 -10.00
N CYS A 39 -4.74 13.89 -9.34
CA CYS A 39 -6.02 14.37 -9.85
C CYS A 39 -6.01 15.89 -10.06
N ASN A 40 -5.43 16.65 -9.13
CA ASN A 40 -5.28 18.11 -9.26
C ASN A 40 -4.40 18.50 -10.46
N HIS A 41 -3.26 17.84 -10.67
CA HIS A 41 -2.40 18.09 -11.83
C HIS A 41 -3.10 17.71 -13.14
N SER A 42 -3.85 16.61 -13.15
CA SER A 42 -4.67 16.18 -14.29
C SER A 42 -5.76 17.20 -14.64
N LEU A 43 -6.40 17.79 -13.62
CA LEU A 43 -7.37 18.88 -13.77
C LEU A 43 -6.73 20.17 -14.29
N THR A 44 -5.54 20.50 -13.81
CA THR A 44 -4.76 21.64 -14.32
C THR A 44 -4.41 21.42 -15.80
N LEU A 45 -3.98 20.22 -16.16
CA LEU A 45 -3.71 19.84 -17.55
C LEU A 45 -4.95 20.02 -18.44
N LEU A 46 -6.12 19.61 -17.97
CA LEU A 46 -7.37 19.81 -18.72
C LEU A 46 -7.66 21.30 -18.96
N LYS A 47 -7.47 22.17 -17.96
CA LYS A 47 -7.64 23.63 -18.10
C LYS A 47 -6.63 24.24 -19.07
N GLU A 48 -5.41 23.72 -19.07
CA GLU A 48 -4.30 24.12 -19.94
C GLU A 48 -4.53 23.70 -21.39
N SER A 49 -5.03 22.48 -21.62
CA SER A 49 -5.39 21.98 -22.96
C SER A 49 -6.46 22.87 -23.61
N LYS A 50 -7.48 23.29 -22.86
CA LYS A 50 -8.52 24.22 -23.35
C LYS A 50 -7.98 25.59 -23.76
N LYS A 51 -6.77 25.96 -23.30
CA LYS A 51 -6.09 27.22 -23.61
C LYS A 51 -4.94 27.03 -24.62
N ASN A 52 -4.70 25.81 -25.11
CA ASN A 52 -3.52 25.44 -25.90
C ASN A 52 -2.19 25.91 -25.27
N LYS A 53 -2.11 25.85 -23.94
CA LYS A 53 -0.93 26.28 -23.18
C LYS A 53 -0.63 25.28 -22.08
N TYR A 54 0.28 24.36 -22.37
CA TYR A 54 0.69 23.32 -21.43
C TYR A 54 1.85 23.78 -20.56
N SER A 55 1.71 23.63 -19.25
CA SER A 55 2.82 23.82 -18.32
C SER A 55 3.74 22.61 -18.37
N GLN A 56 5.04 22.86 -18.58
CA GLN A 56 6.07 21.81 -18.50
C GLN A 56 6.11 21.14 -17.13
N GLU A 57 5.78 21.88 -16.07
CA GLU A 57 5.69 21.34 -14.71
C GLU A 57 4.57 20.30 -14.61
N THR A 58 3.37 20.62 -15.09
CA THR A 58 2.20 19.72 -15.09
C THR A 58 2.48 18.45 -15.90
N LEU A 59 3.05 18.59 -17.10
CA LEU A 59 3.39 17.45 -17.97
C LEU A 59 4.44 16.55 -17.31
N THR A 60 5.52 17.15 -16.79
CA THR A 60 6.60 16.41 -16.13
C THR A 60 6.07 15.65 -14.91
N TYR A 61 5.22 16.28 -14.10
CA TYR A 61 4.62 15.63 -12.94
C TYR A 61 3.80 14.40 -13.34
N ILE A 62 2.93 14.51 -14.35
CA ILE A 62 2.08 13.40 -14.76
C ILE A 62 2.91 12.25 -15.34
N VAL A 63 3.88 12.55 -16.23
CA VAL A 63 4.75 11.54 -16.84
C VAL A 63 5.66 10.84 -15.82
N SER A 64 6.07 11.53 -14.76
CA SER A 64 6.90 10.92 -13.72
C SER A 64 6.11 10.06 -12.73
N ASN A 65 4.81 10.32 -12.55
CA ASN A 65 4.01 9.68 -11.50
C ASN A 65 2.97 8.68 -12.00
N TYR A 66 2.60 8.67 -13.29
CA TYR A 66 1.48 7.85 -13.79
C TYR A 66 1.60 6.36 -13.45
N ASN A 67 2.80 5.78 -13.55
CA ASN A 67 3.01 4.34 -13.28
C ASN A 67 2.75 4.00 -11.80
N TYR A 68 3.24 4.84 -10.88
CA TYR A 68 2.97 4.67 -9.46
C TYR A 68 1.47 4.83 -9.14
N ILE A 69 0.86 5.90 -9.66
CA ILE A 69 -0.56 6.20 -9.39
C ILE A 69 -1.48 5.11 -9.96
N SER A 70 -1.15 4.55 -11.13
CA SER A 70 -1.93 3.44 -11.73
C SER A 70 -1.96 2.18 -10.87
N LYS A 71 -0.95 1.98 -10.00
CA LYS A 71 -0.89 0.82 -9.11
C LYS A 71 -1.69 0.99 -7.82
N ILE A 72 -1.97 2.23 -7.41
CA ILE A 72 -2.65 2.56 -6.15
C ILE A 72 -4.11 3.00 -6.35
N ILE A 73 -4.46 3.50 -7.54
CA ILE A 73 -5.87 3.76 -7.90
C ILE A 73 -6.48 2.43 -8.36
N PRO A 74 -7.50 1.90 -7.66
CA PRO A 74 -8.21 0.71 -8.11
C PRO A 74 -8.90 0.99 -9.44
N GLU A 75 -8.51 0.24 -10.46
CA GLU A 75 -9.10 0.30 -11.79
C GLU A 75 -10.51 -0.29 -11.74
N HIS A 76 -11.51 0.58 -11.65
CA HIS A 76 -12.91 0.18 -11.75
C HIS A 76 -13.31 -0.16 -13.20
N TYR A 77 -12.47 0.21 -14.16
CA TYR A 77 -12.68 0.03 -15.58
C TYR A 77 -11.46 -0.64 -16.25
N PRO A 78 -11.67 -1.44 -17.32
CA PRO A 78 -10.59 -2.12 -18.05
C PRO A 78 -9.64 -1.16 -18.78
N HIS A 79 -10.00 0.11 -18.91
CA HIS A 79 -9.16 1.15 -19.49
C HIS A 79 -8.43 1.87 -18.37
N MET A 80 -7.14 1.56 -18.18
CA MET A 80 -6.24 2.15 -17.19
C MET A 80 -6.09 3.67 -17.46
N PRO A 81 -6.89 4.56 -16.87
CA PRO A 81 -7.04 5.93 -17.39
C PRO A 81 -5.86 6.80 -16.99
N VAL A 82 -5.29 6.54 -15.80
CA VAL A 82 -4.02 7.11 -15.33
C VAL A 82 -2.87 6.72 -16.27
N TYR A 83 -2.81 5.43 -16.63
CA TYR A 83 -1.76 4.91 -17.48
C TYR A 83 -1.86 5.45 -18.90
N SER A 84 -3.09 5.47 -19.44
CA SER A 84 -3.41 6.01 -20.75
C SER A 84 -3.09 7.51 -20.82
N LEU A 85 -3.40 8.28 -19.78
CA LEU A 85 -3.04 9.71 -19.71
C LEU A 85 -1.52 9.91 -19.76
N GLY A 86 -0.76 9.14 -18.98
CA GLY A 86 0.70 9.22 -18.97
C GLY A 86 1.31 8.90 -20.34
N LEU A 87 0.79 7.87 -21.01
CA LEU A 87 1.19 7.51 -22.37
C LEU A 87 0.81 8.57 -23.40
N ALA A 88 -0.42 9.09 -23.32
CA ALA A 88 -0.91 10.12 -24.23
C ALA A 88 -0.03 11.38 -24.18
N ILE A 89 0.39 11.80 -22.98
CA ILE A 89 1.31 12.93 -22.81
C ILE A 89 2.70 12.61 -23.37
N ARG A 90 3.24 11.43 -23.04
CA ARG A 90 4.56 11.01 -23.51
C ARG A 90 4.64 10.91 -25.03
N ASP A 91 3.57 10.42 -25.65
CA ASP A 91 3.49 10.16 -27.10
C ASP A 91 2.90 11.36 -27.87
N GLY A 92 2.56 12.47 -27.20
CA GLY A 92 2.05 13.70 -27.82
C GLY A 92 0.62 13.62 -28.37
N LYS A 93 -0.23 12.76 -27.82
CA LYS A 93 -1.62 12.53 -28.25
C LYS A 93 -2.61 13.35 -27.42
N GLU A 94 -2.99 14.53 -27.91
CA GLU A 94 -3.86 15.47 -27.17
C GLU A 94 -5.33 15.01 -27.03
N TYR A 95 -5.84 14.17 -27.94
CA TYR A 95 -7.27 13.81 -28.02
C TYR A 95 -7.77 12.90 -26.87
N GLU A 96 -6.87 12.32 -26.08
CA GLU A 96 -7.23 11.42 -24.98
C GLU A 96 -7.26 12.12 -23.61
N ILE A 97 -6.86 13.40 -23.53
CA ILE A 97 -6.69 14.10 -22.24
C ILE A 97 -8.03 14.27 -21.52
N GLU A 98 -9.08 14.76 -22.19
CA GLU A 98 -10.35 15.07 -21.54
C GLU A 98 -11.06 13.83 -20.99
N SER A 99 -11.15 12.76 -21.79
CA SER A 99 -11.77 11.51 -21.37
C SER A 99 -11.01 10.87 -20.19
N ASN A 100 -9.67 10.82 -20.26
CA ASN A 100 -8.86 10.24 -19.21
C ASN A 100 -8.95 11.05 -17.91
N VAL A 101 -8.88 12.38 -17.97
CA VAL A 101 -8.98 13.24 -16.78
C VAL A 101 -10.34 13.11 -16.10
N ASN A 102 -11.43 13.03 -16.86
CA ASN A 102 -12.77 12.83 -16.30
C ASN A 102 -12.89 11.49 -15.58
N GLN A 103 -12.35 10.42 -16.17
CA GLN A 103 -12.34 9.10 -15.54
C GLN A 103 -11.46 9.08 -14.28
N ILE A 104 -10.28 9.72 -14.31
CA ILE A 104 -9.39 9.86 -13.15
C ILE A 104 -10.09 10.54 -11.98
N GLN A 105 -10.96 11.53 -12.22
CA GLN A 105 -11.74 12.17 -11.15
C GLN A 105 -12.71 11.19 -10.48
N ILE A 106 -13.45 10.41 -11.29
CA ILE A 106 -14.40 9.41 -10.79
C ILE A 106 -13.64 8.37 -9.94
N ASP A 107 -12.54 7.83 -10.50
CA ASP A 107 -11.74 6.80 -9.84
C ASP A 107 -11.08 7.33 -8.56
N THR A 108 -10.67 8.62 -8.55
CA THR A 108 -10.14 9.31 -7.36
C THR A 108 -11.17 9.35 -6.24
N VAL A 109 -12.42 9.72 -6.53
CA VAL A 109 -13.47 9.78 -5.51
C VAL A 109 -13.74 8.40 -4.91
N SER A 110 -13.84 7.36 -5.73
CA SER A 110 -13.98 5.99 -5.24
C SER A 110 -12.78 5.54 -4.40
N SER A 111 -11.57 5.84 -4.86
CA SER A 111 -10.34 5.44 -4.19
C SER A 111 -10.19 6.11 -2.82
N ILE A 112 -10.50 7.41 -2.70
CA ILE A 112 -10.49 8.12 -1.41
C ILE A 112 -11.47 7.48 -0.43
N ALA A 113 -12.69 7.15 -0.87
CA ALA A 113 -13.69 6.50 -0.02
C ALA A 113 -13.21 5.11 0.44
N GLU A 114 -12.52 4.36 -0.41
CA GLU A 114 -11.92 3.08 -0.06
C GLU A 114 -10.77 3.24 0.95
N HIS A 115 -9.84 4.16 0.72
CA HIS A 115 -8.74 4.46 1.63
C HIS A 115 -9.25 4.90 3.01
N GLU A 116 -10.32 5.71 3.07
CA GLU A 116 -10.94 6.10 4.34
C GLU A 116 -11.57 4.91 5.07
N ARG A 117 -12.24 4.01 4.35
CA ARG A 117 -12.77 2.75 4.93
C ARG A 117 -11.64 1.87 5.47
N GLN A 118 -10.56 1.72 4.71
CA GLN A 118 -9.39 0.95 5.13
C GLN A 118 -8.72 1.58 6.36
N PHE A 119 -8.55 2.90 6.39
CA PHE A 119 -8.02 3.65 7.52
C PHE A 119 -8.87 3.42 8.79
N LYS A 120 -10.20 3.60 8.68
CA LYS A 120 -11.14 3.34 9.79
C LYS A 120 -11.05 1.88 10.30
N LYS A 121 -10.92 0.91 9.39
CA LYS A 121 -10.76 -0.50 9.75
C LYS A 121 -9.44 -0.76 10.49
N GLN A 122 -8.35 -0.17 10.02
CA GLN A 122 -7.03 -0.25 10.65
C GLN A 122 -7.01 0.40 12.04
N CYS A 123 -7.69 1.53 12.22
CA CYS A 123 -7.82 2.19 13.53
C CYS A 123 -8.62 1.38 14.55
N LYS A 124 -9.65 0.63 14.12
CA LYS A 124 -10.42 -0.24 15.04
C LYS A 124 -9.58 -1.37 15.64
N GLY A 125 -8.54 -1.81 14.95
CA GLY A 125 -7.64 -2.88 15.42
C GLY A 125 -6.59 -2.44 16.44
N TRP A 126 -6.53 -1.17 16.82
CA TRP A 126 -5.38 -0.64 17.57
C TRP A 126 -5.20 -1.24 18.98
N TRP A 127 -6.29 -1.65 19.64
CA TRP A 127 -6.24 -2.27 20.97
C TRP A 127 -5.88 -3.76 20.96
N ASN A 128 -5.81 -4.40 19.79
CA ASN A 128 -5.61 -5.84 19.72
C ASN A 128 -4.12 -6.21 19.75
N ILE A 129 -3.61 -6.56 20.94
CA ILE A 129 -2.23 -7.00 21.16
C ILE A 129 -1.85 -8.23 20.31
N PHE A 130 -2.77 -9.17 20.10
CA PHE A 130 -2.50 -10.33 19.25
C PHE A 130 -2.35 -9.93 17.77
N ASP A 131 -3.16 -8.99 17.31
CA ASP A 131 -3.02 -8.43 15.96
C ASP A 131 -1.65 -7.76 15.78
N HIS A 132 -1.20 -6.98 16.76
CA HIS A 132 0.17 -6.42 16.75
C HIS A 132 1.23 -7.50 16.79
N PHE A 133 1.07 -8.55 17.60
CA PHE A 133 2.02 -9.67 17.62
C PHE A 133 2.17 -10.32 16.24
N PHE A 134 1.06 -10.70 15.59
CA PHE A 134 1.11 -11.33 14.26
C PHE A 134 1.62 -10.38 13.17
N ARG A 135 1.30 -9.09 13.25
CA ARG A 135 1.89 -8.06 12.38
C ARG A 135 3.39 -7.95 12.57
N GLY A 136 3.87 -8.04 13.82
CA GLY A 136 5.29 -8.05 14.16
C GLY A 136 6.00 -9.26 13.58
N VAL A 137 5.44 -10.46 13.75
CA VAL A 137 5.94 -11.69 13.12
C VAL A 137 5.98 -11.54 11.60
N GLY A 138 4.90 -11.03 11.00
CA GLY A 138 4.83 -10.79 9.56
C GLY A 138 5.88 -9.80 9.05
N LEU A 139 6.14 -8.73 9.80
CA LEU A 139 7.17 -7.75 9.48
C LEU A 139 8.57 -8.36 9.55
N LEU A 140 8.88 -9.12 10.59
CA LEU A 140 10.16 -9.83 10.72
C LEU A 140 10.36 -10.84 9.58
N LEU A 141 9.33 -11.64 9.28
CA LEU A 141 9.37 -12.58 8.16
C LEU A 141 9.56 -11.86 6.83
N ARG A 142 8.94 -10.69 6.64
CA ARG A 142 9.14 -9.87 5.44
C ARG A 142 10.56 -9.30 5.37
N ILE A 143 11.18 -8.94 6.48
CA ILE A 143 12.59 -8.49 6.48
C ILE A 143 13.51 -9.65 6.09
N VAL A 144 13.29 -10.85 6.66
CA VAL A 144 14.16 -12.01 6.43
C VAL A 144 13.96 -12.62 5.04
N PHE A 145 12.71 -12.81 4.63
CA PHE A 145 12.35 -13.52 3.40
C PHE A 145 11.88 -12.62 2.26
N GLY A 146 11.68 -11.33 2.50
CA GLY A 146 11.12 -10.42 1.51
C GLY A 146 11.96 -10.33 0.25
N TYR A 147 13.27 -10.10 0.42
CA TYR A 147 14.21 -10.04 -0.70
C TYR A 147 14.31 -11.38 -1.46
N PRO A 148 14.52 -12.54 -0.80
CA PRO A 148 14.48 -13.84 -1.47
C PRO A 148 13.18 -14.11 -2.25
N ILE A 149 12.02 -13.79 -1.67
CA ILE A 149 10.72 -14.01 -2.31
C ILE A 149 10.56 -13.11 -3.54
N GLN A 150 10.91 -11.83 -3.43
CA GLN A 150 10.84 -10.90 -4.56
C GLN A 150 11.82 -11.25 -5.68
N MET A 151 12.96 -11.86 -5.35
CA MET A 151 13.90 -12.34 -6.36
C MET A 151 13.32 -13.48 -7.21
N ILE A 152 12.51 -14.36 -6.61
CA ILE A 152 11.84 -15.48 -7.31
C ILE A 152 10.56 -15.02 -8.01
N LYS A 153 9.79 -14.16 -7.34
CA LYS A 153 8.51 -13.63 -7.84
C LYS A 153 8.43 -12.14 -7.55
N PRO A 154 8.84 -11.27 -8.50
CA PRO A 154 8.89 -9.82 -8.32
C PRO A 154 7.52 -9.22 -7.97
N ASP A 155 6.45 -9.77 -8.55
CA ASP A 155 5.07 -9.31 -8.33
C ASP A 155 4.40 -9.94 -7.10
N PHE A 156 5.17 -10.53 -6.18
CA PHE A 156 4.60 -11.14 -4.98
C PHE A 156 4.01 -10.06 -4.05
N SER A 157 2.71 -10.18 -3.76
CA SER A 157 2.02 -9.31 -2.81
C SER A 157 2.07 -9.88 -1.39
N PHE A 158 2.82 -9.19 -0.52
CA PHE A 158 2.84 -9.42 0.94
C PHE A 158 1.53 -9.01 1.63
N HIS A 159 0.54 -8.50 0.88
CA HIS A 159 -0.81 -8.24 1.38
C HIS A 159 -1.81 -9.32 0.96
N SER A 160 -1.34 -10.35 0.23
CA SER A 160 -2.19 -11.45 -0.24
C SER A 160 -2.72 -12.31 0.92
N LYS A 161 -3.89 -12.92 0.70
CA LYS A 161 -4.47 -13.89 1.65
C LYS A 161 -3.49 -15.02 1.98
N GLY A 162 -2.77 -15.53 0.98
CA GLY A 162 -1.80 -16.61 1.16
C GLY A 162 -0.65 -16.24 2.11
N TRP A 163 -0.11 -15.02 1.99
CA TRP A 163 0.92 -14.54 2.91
C TRP A 163 0.40 -14.38 4.34
N ASN A 164 -0.80 -13.82 4.50
CA ASN A 164 -1.43 -13.68 5.82
C ASN A 164 -1.68 -15.06 6.48
N THR A 165 -2.14 -16.05 5.71
CA THR A 165 -2.32 -17.43 6.22
C THR A 165 -0.98 -18.05 6.64
N PHE A 166 0.09 -17.84 5.86
CA PHE A 166 1.43 -18.32 6.21
C PHE A 166 1.93 -17.72 7.52
N ILE A 167 1.78 -16.39 7.73
CA ILE A 167 2.17 -15.72 8.98
C ILE A 167 1.44 -16.32 10.17
N VAL A 168 0.12 -16.57 10.06
CA VAL A 168 -0.68 -17.15 11.14
C VAL A 168 -0.19 -18.56 11.48
N ILE A 169 0.08 -19.40 10.47
CA ILE A 169 0.60 -20.76 10.68
C ILE A 169 1.96 -20.72 11.38
N VAL A 170 2.90 -19.89 10.90
CA VAL A 170 4.23 -19.75 11.50
C VAL A 170 4.14 -19.23 12.94
N GLY A 171 3.29 -18.24 13.18
CA GLY A 171 3.04 -17.71 14.52
C GLY A 171 2.46 -18.77 15.47
N LEU A 172 1.49 -19.56 15.02
CA LEU A 172 0.89 -20.64 15.81
C LEU A 172 1.91 -21.75 16.14
N ILE A 173 2.70 -22.20 15.15
CA ILE A 173 3.74 -23.22 15.37
C ILE A 173 4.77 -22.71 16.38
N GLY A 174 5.21 -21.46 16.24
CA GLY A 174 6.15 -20.83 17.17
C GLY A 174 5.60 -20.76 18.60
N SER A 175 4.33 -20.37 18.75
CA SER A 175 3.67 -20.33 20.07
C SER A 175 3.53 -21.72 20.69
N VAL A 176 3.11 -22.73 19.92
CA VAL A 176 2.96 -24.11 20.38
C VAL A 176 4.32 -24.70 20.78
N ALA A 177 5.37 -24.49 19.97
CA ALA A 177 6.73 -24.92 20.29
C ALA A 177 7.26 -24.26 21.58
N SER A 178 6.98 -22.97 21.79
CA SER A 178 7.36 -22.26 23.01
C SER A 178 6.65 -22.83 24.24
N ILE A 179 5.36 -23.18 24.15
CA ILE A 179 4.61 -23.80 25.25
C ILE A 179 5.12 -25.22 25.55
N LEU A 180 5.35 -26.04 24.51
CA LEU A 180 5.94 -27.37 24.66
C LEU A 180 7.32 -27.32 25.33
N SER A 181 8.15 -26.32 25.00
CA SER A 181 9.46 -26.12 25.64
C SER A 181 9.39 -25.76 27.12
N LEU A 182 8.25 -25.21 27.58
CA LEU A 182 7.99 -24.91 28.98
C LEU A 182 7.45 -26.12 29.75
N ILE A 183 6.74 -27.02 29.07
CA ILE A 183 6.13 -28.23 29.67
C ILE A 183 7.14 -29.40 29.75
N ILE A 184 8.03 -29.51 28.76
CA ILE A 184 9.05 -30.57 28.69
C ILE A 184 10.27 -30.28 29.60
N LYS A 185 10.19 -29.21 30.41
CA LYS A 185 11.24 -28.81 31.35
C LYS A 185 10.98 -29.29 32.77
#